data_AF-A0A6A4FUJ9-F1
#
_entry.id   AF-A0A6A4FUJ9-F1
#
_cell.length_a   1.000
_cell.length_b   1.000
_cell.length_c   1.000
_cell.angle_alpha   90.00
_cell.angle_beta   90.00
_cell.angle_gamma   90.00
#
_symmetry.space_group_name_H-M   'P 1'
#
loop_
_entity.id
_entity.type
_entity.pdbx_description
1 polymer ?
#
loop_
_entity_poly.entity_id
_entity_poly.type
_entity_poly.pdbx_seq_one_letter_code
_entity_poly.pdbx_strand_id
1 'polypeptide(L)'
;MVKLFCAVVGEQGSVFPVDIDAEQTVGDLKKAVKKENNYSDPAYKLKLFLAKKGSAWLTVADVMKGVSDTTGLKPFDNAGAPLHLVGLSKK
;
A
#
# COMPACT_ATOMS: atom_id res chain seq x y z
N MET A 1 -5.88 -12.03 9.13
CA MET A 1 -5.88 -11.89 7.66
C MET A 1 -6.72 -10.69 7.20
N VAL A 2 -6.14 -9.82 6.39
CA VAL A 2 -6.71 -8.58 5.84
C VAL A 2 -6.46 -8.58 4.33
N LYS A 3 -7.43 -8.11 3.55
CA LYS A 3 -7.31 -7.93 2.11
C LYS A 3 -7.17 -6.45 1.78
N LEU A 4 -6.01 -6.05 1.31
CA LEU A 4 -5.71 -4.68 0.89
C LEU A 4 -5.83 -4.57 -0.63
N PHE A 5 -6.25 -3.40 -1.12
CA PHE A 5 -6.20 -3.08 -2.55
C PHE A 5 -5.12 -2.03 -2.76
N CYS A 6 -4.14 -2.38 -3.58
CA CYS A 6 -2.99 -1.54 -3.89
C CYS A 6 -3.04 -1.12 -5.36
N ALA A 7 -2.36 -0.04 -5.70
CA ALA A 7 -2.16 0.37 -7.08
C ALA A 7 -0.83 1.07 -7.28
N VAL A 8 -0.41 1.15 -8.53
CA VAL A 8 0.82 1.80 -8.96
C VAL A 8 0.52 3.26 -9.29
N VAL A 9 1.26 4.17 -8.65
CA VAL A 9 1.15 5.61 -8.90
C VAL A 9 1.56 5.91 -10.34
N GLY A 10 0.76 6.70 -11.05
CA GLY A 10 0.96 7.03 -12.46
C GLY A 10 0.46 5.99 -13.46
N GLU A 11 -0.10 4.85 -13.00
CA GLU A 11 -0.58 3.78 -13.88
C GLU A 11 -2.08 3.52 -13.66
N GLN A 12 -2.90 3.85 -14.67
CA GLN A 12 -4.34 3.60 -14.62
C GLN A 12 -4.66 2.11 -14.68
N GLY A 13 -5.69 1.68 -13.95
CA GLY A 13 -6.10 0.26 -13.94
C GLY A 13 -5.14 -0.70 -13.25
N SER A 14 -4.09 -0.20 -12.59
CA SER A 14 -3.06 -1.01 -11.90
C SER A 14 -3.51 -1.54 -10.52
N VAL A 15 -4.81 -1.66 -10.27
CA VAL A 15 -5.32 -2.10 -8.96
C VAL A 15 -5.16 -3.62 -8.81
N PHE A 16 -4.48 -4.07 -7.77
CA PHE A 16 -4.34 -5.48 -7.43
C PHE A 16 -4.61 -5.75 -5.94
N PRO A 17 -5.21 -6.90 -5.61
CA PRO A 17 -5.40 -7.31 -4.23
C PRO A 17 -4.09 -7.80 -3.61
N VAL A 18 -3.93 -7.59 -2.31
CA VAL A 18 -2.84 -8.13 -1.50
C VAL A 18 -3.43 -8.69 -0.22
N ASP A 19 -3.27 -9.99 -0.02
CA ASP A 19 -3.67 -10.68 1.21
C ASP A 19 -2.49 -10.73 2.19
N ILE A 20 -2.70 -10.27 3.42
CA ILE A 20 -1.66 -10.21 4.46
C ILE A 20 -2.26 -10.45 5.85
N ASP A 21 -1.47 -10.95 6.80
CA ASP A 21 -1.93 -11.03 8.19
C ASP A 21 -1.93 -9.65 8.87
N ALA A 22 -2.93 -9.41 9.73
CA ALA A 22 -3.14 -8.14 10.42
C ALA A 22 -2.01 -7.81 11.41
N GLU A 23 -1.33 -8.84 11.93
CA GLU A 23 -0.24 -8.72 12.90
C GLU A 23 1.13 -8.51 12.23
N GLN A 24 1.21 -8.57 10.90
CA GLN A 24 2.46 -8.40 10.18
C GLN A 24 2.96 -6.94 10.18
N THR A 25 4.14 -6.75 9.60
CA THR A 25 4.81 -5.45 9.50
C THR A 25 4.67 -4.81 8.11
N VAL A 26 5.02 -3.53 8.01
CA VAL A 26 5.19 -2.82 6.73
C VAL A 26 6.21 -3.52 5.82
N GLY A 27 7.27 -4.12 6.37
CA GLY A 27 8.27 -4.87 5.62
C GLY A 27 7.68 -6.10 4.95
N ASP A 28 6.79 -6.81 5.64
CA ASP A 28 6.08 -7.97 5.08
C ASP A 28 5.05 -7.54 4.03
N LEU A 29 4.39 -6.39 4.25
CA LEU A 29 3.54 -5.78 3.23
C LEU A 29 4.32 -5.46 1.96
N LYS A 30 5.53 -4.90 2.05
CA LYS A 30 6.39 -4.66 0.89
C LYS A 30 6.73 -5.95 0.14
N LYS A 31 6.97 -7.06 0.85
CA LYS A 31 7.21 -8.37 0.23
C LYS A 31 5.95 -8.91 -0.47
N ALA A 32 4.79 -8.78 0.16
CA ALA A 32 3.51 -9.21 -0.41
C ALA A 32 3.18 -8.41 -1.68
N VAL A 33 3.27 -7.08 -1.63
CA VAL A 33 3.10 -6.19 -2.79
C VAL A 33 4.06 -6.55 -3.92
N LYS A 34 5.34 -6.77 -3.60
CA LYS A 34 6.34 -7.18 -4.60
C LYS A 34 5.89 -8.45 -5.34
N LYS A 35 5.39 -9.45 -4.61
CA LYS A 35 4.97 -10.73 -5.16
C LYS A 35 3.75 -10.57 -6.07
N GLU A 36 2.72 -9.85 -5.62
CA GLU A 36 1.48 -9.68 -6.39
C GLU A 36 1.67 -8.80 -7.63
N ASN A 37 2.53 -7.76 -7.56
CA ASN A 37 2.81 -6.87 -8.67
C ASN A 37 4.03 -7.29 -9.52
N ASN A 38 4.59 -8.49 -9.28
CA ASN A 38 5.79 -9.00 -9.95
C ASN A 38 6.96 -7.99 -10.05
N TYR A 39 7.21 -7.24 -8.98
CA TYR A 39 8.22 -6.17 -8.97
C TYR A 39 9.64 -6.77 -8.92
N SER A 40 10.46 -6.48 -9.93
CA SER A 40 11.77 -7.12 -10.11
C SER A 40 12.78 -6.76 -9.01
N ASP A 41 12.76 -5.50 -8.54
CA ASP A 41 13.69 -4.97 -7.56
C ASP A 41 13.45 -5.53 -6.14
N PRO A 42 14.42 -5.42 -5.22
CA PRO A 42 14.23 -5.81 -3.83
C PRO A 42 13.05 -5.09 -3.16
N ALA A 43 12.30 -5.79 -2.31
CA ALA A 43 11.10 -5.25 -1.67
C ALA A 43 11.36 -3.98 -0.84
N TYR A 44 12.56 -3.82 -0.27
CA TYR A 44 12.91 -2.62 0.50
C TYR A 44 12.97 -1.35 -0.37
N LYS A 45 13.17 -1.48 -1.69
CA LYS A 45 13.15 -0.34 -2.62
C LYS A 45 11.73 0.15 -2.93
N LEU A 46 10.70 -0.65 -2.65
CA LEU A 46 9.31 -0.22 -2.78
C LEU A 46 9.02 0.91 -1.80
N LYS A 47 8.47 2.00 -2.36
CA LYS A 47 7.87 3.10 -1.60
C LYS A 47 6.38 2.88 -1.60
N LEU A 48 5.83 2.61 -0.42
CA LEU A 48 4.40 2.46 -0.21
C LEU A 48 3.88 3.72 0.45
N PHE A 49 2.68 4.13 0.06
CA PHE A 49 2.01 5.31 0.58
C PHE A 49 0.62 4.92 1.07
N LEU A 50 0.17 5.52 2.17
CA LEU A 50 -1.19 5.38 2.64
C LEU A 50 -2.11 6.12 1.66
N ALA A 51 -3.07 5.40 1.09
CA ALA A 51 -4.08 5.95 0.18
C ALA A 51 -5.15 6.78 0.94
N LYS A 52 -4.70 7.68 1.81
CA LYS A 52 -5.51 8.54 2.65
C LYS A 52 -4.99 9.97 2.53
N LYS A 53 -5.83 10.86 2.02
CA LYS A 53 -5.54 12.29 1.88
C LYS A 53 -6.23 13.04 3.01
N GLY A 54 -5.45 13.51 3.98
CA GLY A 54 -5.98 14.06 5.23
C GLY A 54 -6.74 13.01 6.03
N SER A 55 -8.05 13.19 6.20
CA SER A 55 -8.93 12.25 6.92
C SER A 55 -9.65 11.24 6.02
N ALA A 56 -9.66 11.43 4.70
CA ALA A 56 -10.44 10.63 3.75
C ALA A 56 -9.59 9.59 3.02
N TRP A 57 -10.09 8.36 2.92
CA TRP A 57 -9.51 7.31 2.08
C TRP A 57 -9.82 7.57 0.62
N LEU A 58 -8.87 7.29 -0.27
CA LEU A 58 -9.13 7.25 -1.70
C LEU A 58 -10.08 6.10 -2.01
N THR A 59 -11.03 6.34 -2.90
CA THR A 59 -11.94 5.29 -3.36
C THR A 59 -11.25 4.41 -4.38
N VAL A 60 -11.75 3.18 -4.58
CA VAL A 60 -11.28 2.32 -5.68
C VAL A 60 -11.38 3.04 -7.02
N ALA A 61 -12.42 3.87 -7.23
CA ALA A 61 -12.57 4.65 -8.45
C ALA A 61 -11.45 5.70 -8.62
N ASP A 62 -11.03 6.39 -7.55
CA ASP A 62 -9.92 7.33 -7.59
C ASP A 62 -8.61 6.62 -7.94
N VAL A 63 -8.40 5.44 -7.35
CA VAL A 63 -7.22 4.63 -7.61
C VAL A 63 -7.22 4.09 -9.04
N MET A 64 -8.37 3.63 -9.55
CA MET A 64 -8.53 3.13 -10.94
C MET A 64 -8.29 4.22 -11.99
N LYS A 65 -8.70 5.46 -11.71
CA LYS A 65 -8.41 6.64 -12.56
C LYS A 65 -6.93 7.01 -12.58
N GLY A 66 -6.12 6.37 -11.73
CA GLY A 66 -4.71 6.65 -11.55
C GLY A 66 -4.51 7.77 -10.55
N VAL A 67 -3.59 7.55 -9.61
CA VAL A 67 -3.08 8.59 -8.72
C VAL A 67 -1.89 9.24 -9.43
N SER A 68 -1.99 10.51 -9.80
CA SER A 68 -0.98 11.24 -10.59
C SER A 68 0.35 11.40 -9.87
N ASP A 69 0.31 11.57 -8.55
CA ASP A 69 1.47 11.85 -7.72
C ASP A 69 1.20 11.48 -6.25
N THR A 70 2.23 11.56 -5.41
CA THR A 70 2.17 11.17 -3.99
C THR A 70 1.90 12.35 -3.04
N THR A 71 1.54 13.52 -3.56
CA THR A 71 1.42 14.75 -2.78
C THR A 71 0.30 14.65 -1.76
N GLY A 72 0.65 14.85 -0.49
CA GLY A 72 -0.29 14.74 0.63
C GLY A 72 -0.63 13.30 1.05
N LEU A 73 0.03 12.29 0.46
CA LEU A 73 -0.02 10.92 0.95
C LEU A 73 1.12 10.66 1.94
N LYS A 74 0.80 9.91 3.00
CA LYS A 74 1.79 9.56 4.02
C LYS A 74 2.64 8.37 3.57
N PRO A 75 3.98 8.48 3.50
CA PRO A 75 4.84 7.35 3.17
C PRO A 75 4.95 6.36 4.35
N PHE A 76 5.21 5.09 4.05
CA PHE A 76 5.59 4.08 5.04
C PHE A 76 7.11 3.92 5.09
N ASP A 77 7.74 4.68 5.98
CA ASP A 77 9.22 4.72 6.08
C ASP A 77 9.78 3.66 7.03
N ASN A 78 8.99 3.19 8.01
CA ASN A 78 9.45 2.20 8.98
C ASN A 78 8.97 0.79 8.61
N ALA A 79 9.88 -0.02 8.06
CA ALA A 79 9.59 -1.41 7.70
C ALA A 79 9.22 -2.30 8.89
N GLY A 80 9.69 -1.98 10.11
CA GLY A 80 9.37 -2.76 11.32
C GLY A 80 8.03 -2.38 11.95
N ALA A 81 7.34 -1.36 11.46
CA ALA A 81 6.08 -0.93 12.04
C ALA A 81 4.98 -1.98 11.80
N PRO A 82 4.26 -2.44 12.85
CA PRO A 82 3.07 -3.26 12.70
C PRO A 82 1.96 -2.55 11.91
N LEU A 83 1.18 -3.31 11.13
CA LEU A 83 0.12 -2.76 10.27
C LEU A 83 -0.96 -1.97 11.05
N HIS A 84 -1.26 -2.36 12.29
CA HIS A 84 -2.26 -1.67 13.11
C HIS A 84 -1.81 -0.27 13.53
N LEU A 85 -0.49 -0.05 13.73
CA LEU A 85 0.04 1.27 14.08
C LEU A 85 0.02 2.25 12.90
N VAL A 86 0.00 1.72 11.68
CA VAL A 86 -0.06 2.52 10.46
C VAL A 86 -1.48 2.62 9.88
N GLY A 87 -2.49 2.14 10.62
CA GLY A 87 -3.90 2.27 10.27
C GLY A 87 -4.35 1.34 9.13
N LEU A 88 -3.61 0.26 8.87
CA LEU A 88 -3.93 -0.73 7.83
C LEU A 88 -4.64 -1.97 8.38
N SER A 89 -4.63 -2.19 9.69
CA SER A 89 -5.39 -3.25 10.36
C SER A 89 -5.97 -2.77 11.69
N LYS A 90 -7.02 -3.48 12.16
CA LYS A 90 -7.48 -3.33 13.55
C LYS A 90 -6.59 -4.18 14.45
N LYS A 91 -6.49 -3.78 15.72
CA LYS A 91 -5.88 -4.59 16.77
C LYS A 91 -6.88 -5.60 17.32
#